data_AF-A0A975PM90-F1
#
_entry.id   AF-A0A975PM90-F1
#
_cell.length_a   1.000
_cell.length_b   1.000
_cell.length_c   1.000
_cell.angle_alpha   90.00
_cell.angle_beta   90.00
_cell.angle_gamma   90.00
#
_symmetry.space_group_name_H-M   'P 1'
#
loop_
_entity.id
_entity.type
_entity.pdbx_description
1 polymer ?
#
loop_
_entity_poly.entity_id
_entity_poly.type
_entity_poly.pdbx_seq_one_letter_code
_entity_poly.pdbx_strand_id
1 'polypeptide(L)'
;MRILLGLMLVIWAQVAVAQTPAHGLMWRDSPLPAVFPLQVKSAPGTRYYLSLTEQGSTRPALAAFIEGGRFFRVLVPPGTYAVALYRGSEWRGERALFGPKTVRIEVPPLTFATKGLRVKSGHLLDLTALDTLAQAGPLAFCQTLALVEEPAPPRLRDWERPVPPARVRVRQRLC
;
A
#
# COMPACT_ATOMS: atom_id res chain seq x y z
N MET A 1 30.39 52.86 13.29
CA MET A 1 29.38 52.49 12.27
C MET A 1 29.96 51.53 11.21
N ARG A 2 30.54 50.38 11.60
CA ARG A 2 31.02 49.31 10.69
C ARG A 2 30.94 47.88 11.28
N ILE A 3 30.49 47.73 12.53
CA ILE A 3 30.50 46.43 13.25
C ILE A 3 29.08 45.82 13.34
N LEU A 4 28.04 46.56 12.96
CA LEU A 4 26.64 46.11 13.09
C LEU A 4 26.08 45.31 11.89
N LEU A 5 26.86 45.16 10.79
CA LEU A 5 26.37 44.51 9.57
C LEU A 5 26.80 43.04 9.41
N GLY A 6 27.61 42.50 10.33
CA GLY A 6 28.14 41.13 10.24
C GLY A 6 27.32 40.07 10.99
N LEU A 7 26.47 40.48 11.93
CA LEU A 7 25.80 39.54 12.84
C LEU A 7 24.43 39.04 12.36
N MET A 8 23.92 39.58 11.25
CA MET A 8 22.57 39.30 10.73
C MET A 8 22.59 38.39 9.50
N LEU A 9 23.61 37.53 9.35
CA LEU A 9 23.68 36.51 8.29
C LEU A 9 23.96 35.10 8.84
N VAL A 10 23.66 34.85 10.12
CA VAL A 10 23.60 33.50 10.70
C VAL A 10 22.13 33.13 10.91
N ILE A 11 21.32 33.35 9.87
CA ILE A 11 19.90 33.05 9.88
C ILE A 11 19.67 31.71 9.17
N TRP A 12 19.57 30.67 10.02
CA TRP A 12 18.68 29.52 9.83
C TRP A 12 18.92 28.64 8.60
N ALA A 13 20.03 27.89 8.59
CA ALA A 13 20.05 26.59 7.90
C ALA A 13 19.18 25.60 8.71
N GLN A 14 17.87 25.72 8.58
CA GLN A 14 16.94 24.71 9.08
C GLN A 14 17.20 23.46 8.25
N VAL A 15 17.99 22.53 8.81
CA VAL A 15 17.95 21.15 8.34
C VAL A 15 16.52 20.70 8.57
N ALA A 16 15.71 20.69 7.50
CA ALA A 16 14.38 20.15 7.53
C ALA A 16 14.51 18.66 7.83
N VAL A 17 14.44 18.31 9.12
CA VAL A 17 14.33 16.92 9.55
C VAL A 17 12.99 16.43 9.05
N ALA A 18 13.00 15.63 7.99
CA ALA A 18 11.78 15.03 7.48
C ALA A 18 11.16 14.20 8.60
N GLN A 19 9.94 14.55 9.01
CA GLN A 19 9.21 13.76 9.99
C GLN A 19 9.07 12.33 9.45
N THR A 20 9.36 11.34 10.29
CA THR A 20 9.18 9.94 9.91
C THR A 20 7.68 9.68 9.74
N PRO A 21 7.23 9.20 8.56
CA PRO A 21 5.83 8.89 8.33
C PRO A 21 5.36 7.78 9.26
N ALA A 22 4.06 7.75 9.53
CA ALA A 22 3.46 6.59 10.16
C ALA A 22 3.61 5.35 9.26
N HIS A 23 3.77 4.18 9.86
CA HIS A 23 3.64 2.90 9.14
C HIS A 23 2.29 2.85 8.41
N GLY A 24 2.32 2.60 7.11
CA GLY A 24 1.13 2.45 6.29
C GLY A 24 1.24 3.13 4.92
N LEU A 25 0.08 3.35 4.32
CA LEU A 25 -0.07 4.09 3.08
C LEU A 25 0.25 5.56 3.34
N MET A 26 1.20 6.12 2.59
CA MET A 26 1.52 7.55 2.66
C MET A 26 0.54 8.35 1.80
N TRP A 27 0.36 7.90 0.56
CA TRP A 27 -0.57 8.50 -0.39
C TRP A 27 -0.91 7.50 -1.50
N ARG A 28 -2.01 7.78 -2.20
CA ARG A 28 -2.46 7.05 -3.39
C ARG A 28 -3.00 8.07 -4.39
N ASP A 29 -2.59 7.92 -5.64
CA ASP A 29 -3.05 8.74 -6.76
C ASP A 29 -3.45 7.84 -7.92
N SER A 30 -4.71 7.39 -7.90
CA SER A 30 -5.28 6.60 -9.00
C SER A 30 -6.79 6.82 -9.06
N PRO A 31 -7.36 7.03 -10.26
CA PRO A 31 -8.81 7.13 -10.44
C PRO A 31 -9.51 5.76 -10.41
N LEU A 32 -8.74 4.67 -10.47
CA LEU A 32 -9.27 3.31 -10.52
C LEU A 32 -9.53 2.74 -9.12
N PRO A 33 -10.54 1.86 -8.96
CA PRO A 33 -10.85 1.27 -7.68
C PRO A 33 -9.73 0.33 -7.22
N ALA A 34 -9.20 0.58 -6.02
CA ALA A 34 -8.18 -0.24 -5.41
C ALA A 34 -8.79 -1.48 -4.76
N VAL A 35 -8.63 -2.65 -5.40
CA VAL A 35 -9.36 -3.88 -5.02
C VAL A 35 -8.50 -5.14 -4.96
N PHE A 36 -7.24 -5.09 -5.41
CA PHE A 36 -6.32 -6.22 -5.39
C PHE A 36 -5.32 -6.08 -4.24
N PRO A 37 -5.13 -7.11 -3.39
CA PRO A 37 -4.28 -6.96 -2.23
C PRO A 37 -2.79 -7.05 -2.58
N LEU A 38 -2.01 -6.11 -2.05
CA LEU A 38 -0.56 -6.20 -1.90
C LEU A 38 -0.25 -6.35 -0.41
N GLN A 39 0.56 -7.35 -0.08
CA GLN A 39 1.04 -7.59 1.27
C GLN A 39 2.56 -7.53 1.31
N VAL A 40 3.10 -7.01 2.41
CA VAL A 40 4.54 -7.01 2.66
C VAL A 40 4.79 -7.63 4.01
N LYS A 41 5.67 -8.64 4.02
CA LYS A 41 6.15 -9.32 5.21
C LYS A 41 7.65 -9.06 5.32
N SER A 42 8.14 -8.74 6.51
CA SER A 42 9.54 -8.40 6.73
C SER A 42 9.96 -8.72 8.17
N ALA A 43 11.26 -8.88 8.37
CA ALA A 43 11.84 -8.95 9.71
C ALA A 43 11.81 -7.58 10.41
N PRO A 44 11.76 -7.53 11.76
CA PRO A 44 11.85 -6.28 12.50
C PRO A 44 13.21 -5.59 12.34
N GLY A 45 13.25 -4.29 12.64
CA GLY A 45 14.50 -3.51 12.76
C GLY A 45 14.93 -2.74 11.51
N THR A 46 14.30 -2.98 10.36
CA THR A 46 14.52 -2.21 9.12
C THR A 46 13.28 -1.41 8.77
N ARG A 47 13.41 -0.29 8.05
CA ARG A 47 12.30 0.46 7.46
C ARG A 47 12.36 0.37 5.95
N TYR A 48 11.18 0.39 5.33
CA TYR A 48 11.05 0.27 3.89
C TYR A 48 10.21 1.41 3.33
N TYR A 49 10.57 1.83 2.13
CA TYR A 49 9.76 2.69 1.28
C TYR A 49 9.39 1.88 0.05
N LEU A 50 8.10 1.79 -0.23
CA LEU A 50 7.55 1.10 -1.38
C LEU A 50 6.73 2.09 -2.20
N SER A 51 7.01 2.19 -3.50
CA SER A 51 6.15 2.90 -4.44
C SER A 51 5.82 2.04 -5.64
N LEU A 52 4.60 2.19 -6.16
CA LEU A 52 4.17 1.55 -7.39
C LEU A 52 3.97 2.61 -8.46
N THR A 53 4.53 2.38 -9.63
CA THR A 53 4.34 3.22 -10.83
C THR A 53 3.74 2.35 -11.92
N GLU A 54 2.68 2.81 -12.56
CA GLU A 54 2.05 2.07 -13.65
C GLU A 54 3.05 1.85 -14.80
N GLN A 55 3.13 0.62 -15.31
CA GLN A 55 4.09 0.27 -16.36
C GLN A 55 3.77 1.05 -17.66
N GLY A 56 4.78 1.69 -18.24
CA GLY A 56 4.62 2.56 -19.41
C GLY A 56 4.13 3.97 -19.08
N SER A 57 3.90 4.27 -17.80
CA SER A 57 3.56 5.60 -17.29
C SER A 57 4.64 6.10 -16.34
N THR A 58 4.76 7.42 -16.21
CA THR A 58 5.57 8.05 -15.16
C THR A 58 4.75 8.39 -13.93
N ARG A 59 3.43 8.14 -13.94
CA ARG A 59 2.53 8.46 -12.84
C ARG A 59 2.64 7.42 -11.72
N PRO A 60 3.09 7.82 -10.53
CA PRO A 60 3.06 6.96 -9.36
C PRO A 60 1.60 6.71 -8.95
N ALA A 61 1.26 5.46 -8.64
CA ALA A 61 -0.10 5.09 -8.22
C ALA A 61 -0.25 5.10 -6.69
N LEU A 62 0.80 4.75 -5.94
CA LEU A 62 0.83 4.82 -4.48
C LEU A 62 2.26 4.81 -3.95
N ALA A 63 2.42 5.29 -2.72
CA ALA A 63 3.58 5.01 -1.89
C ALA A 63 3.22 4.66 -0.45
N ALA A 64 4.08 3.88 0.18
CA ALA A 64 3.92 3.41 1.54
C ALA A 64 5.25 3.44 2.30
N PHE A 65 5.15 3.75 3.59
CA PHE A 65 6.24 3.64 4.54
C PHE A 65 5.96 2.44 5.44
N ILE A 66 6.91 1.52 5.53
CA ILE A 66 6.71 0.24 6.20
C ILE A 66 7.80 0.07 7.25
N GLU A 67 7.42 0.14 8.51
CA GLU A 67 8.25 -0.37 9.60
C GLU A 67 8.33 -1.90 9.55
N GLY A 68 9.55 -2.43 9.54
CA GLY A 68 9.81 -3.86 9.48
C GLY A 68 9.27 -4.60 10.69
N GLY A 69 8.87 -5.86 10.49
CA GLY A 69 8.25 -6.68 11.53
C GLY A 69 6.77 -6.34 11.80
N ARG A 70 6.26 -5.22 11.27
CA ARG A 70 4.83 -4.92 11.26
C ARG A 70 4.19 -5.41 9.96
N PHE A 71 3.04 -6.05 10.09
CA PHE A 71 2.30 -6.53 8.92
C PHE A 71 1.73 -5.35 8.12
N PHE A 72 2.05 -5.28 6.83
CA PHE A 72 1.54 -4.26 5.93
C PHE A 72 0.67 -4.89 4.85
N ARG A 73 -0.54 -4.33 4.66
CA ARG A 73 -1.46 -4.72 3.59
C ARG A 73 -2.15 -3.48 3.03
N VAL A 74 -2.20 -3.40 1.71
CA VAL A 74 -2.91 -2.35 0.99
C VAL A 74 -3.67 -2.93 -0.20
N LEU A 75 -4.71 -2.24 -0.66
CA LEU A 75 -5.36 -2.56 -1.93
C LEU A 75 -4.77 -1.69 -3.04
N VAL A 76 -4.54 -2.31 -4.19
CA VAL A 76 -3.95 -1.74 -5.40
C VAL A 76 -5.00 -1.80 -6.51
N PRO A 77 -5.08 -0.79 -7.39
CA PRO A 77 -5.91 -0.86 -8.58
C PRO A 77 -5.44 -1.95 -9.56
N PRO A 78 -6.29 -2.36 -10.52
CA PRO A 78 -5.86 -3.27 -11.59
C PRO A 78 -4.75 -2.63 -12.44
N GLY A 79 -3.81 -3.46 -12.89
CA GLY A 79 -2.74 -3.04 -13.79
C GLY A 79 -1.43 -3.78 -13.54
N THR A 80 -0.43 -3.46 -14.35
CA THR A 80 0.95 -3.91 -14.13
C THR A 80 1.78 -2.73 -13.63
N TYR A 81 2.52 -2.94 -12.54
CA TYR A 81 3.26 -1.87 -11.88
C TYR A 81 4.74 -2.21 -11.77
N ALA A 82 5.58 -1.22 -12.08
CA ALA A 82 6.96 -1.20 -11.64
C ALA A 82 7.01 -0.92 -10.14
N VAL A 83 7.82 -1.70 -9.41
CA VAL A 83 7.96 -1.58 -7.97
C VAL A 83 9.29 -0.90 -7.67
N ALA A 84 9.24 0.20 -6.91
CA ALA A 84 10.44 0.77 -6.30
C ALA A 84 10.41 0.43 -4.81
N LEU A 85 11.31 -0.46 -4.38
CA LEU A 85 11.43 -0.88 -3.00
C LEU A 85 12.82 -0.50 -2.49
N TYR A 86 12.84 0.24 -1.39
CA TYR A 86 14.07 0.70 -0.74
C TYR A 86 14.01 0.38 0.74
N ARG A 87 15.17 0.08 1.32
CA ARG A 87 15.31 -0.15 2.76
C ARG A 87 16.39 0.71 3.40
N GLY A 88 16.22 0.99 4.68
CA GLY A 88 17.21 1.67 5.49
C GLY A 88 16.74 1.89 6.93
N SER A 89 17.52 2.65 7.69
CA SER A 89 17.27 2.88 9.12
C SER A 89 16.68 4.25 9.42
N GLU A 90 17.04 5.32 8.71
CA GLU A 90 16.66 6.69 9.06
C GLU A 90 15.90 7.35 7.91
N TRP A 91 14.64 7.69 8.08
CA TRP A 91 13.86 8.36 7.04
C TRP A 91 14.25 9.83 6.88
N ARG A 92 14.44 10.27 5.64
CA ARG A 92 14.85 11.64 5.26
C ARG A 92 13.94 12.27 4.19
N GLY A 93 12.76 11.70 3.97
CA GLY A 93 11.78 12.18 2.98
C GLY A 93 11.87 11.44 1.64
N GLU A 94 10.83 11.50 0.81
CA GLU A 94 10.72 10.69 -0.42
C GLU A 94 11.85 10.93 -1.44
N ARG A 95 12.44 12.13 -1.45
CA ARG A 95 13.58 12.45 -2.33
C ARG A 95 14.91 11.86 -1.86
N ALA A 96 15.14 11.84 -0.55
CA ALA A 96 16.39 11.39 0.06
C ALA A 96 16.31 9.96 0.64
N LEU A 97 15.10 9.40 0.71
CA LEU A 97 14.77 8.08 1.24
C LEU A 97 15.40 7.84 2.62
N PHE A 98 16.37 6.93 2.70
CA PHE A 98 17.09 6.62 3.93
C PHE A 98 18.51 7.21 3.98
N GLY A 99 18.78 8.20 3.14
CA GLY A 99 20.09 8.83 2.98
C GLY A 99 21.10 7.95 2.23
N PRO A 100 22.42 8.18 2.43
CA PRO A 100 23.48 7.47 1.72
C PRO A 100 23.52 5.95 1.93
N LYS A 101 22.89 5.46 3.01
CA LYS A 101 22.79 4.03 3.34
C LYS A 101 21.52 3.38 2.78
N THR A 102 20.78 4.07 1.91
CA THR A 102 19.61 3.52 1.24
C THR A 102 20.02 2.34 0.36
N VAL A 103 19.36 1.21 0.53
CA VAL A 103 19.56 0.03 -0.30
C VAL A 103 18.30 -0.19 -1.13
N ARG A 104 18.46 -0.27 -2.46
CA ARG A 104 17.38 -0.69 -3.37
C ARG A 104 17.25 -2.21 -3.33
N ILE A 105 16.02 -2.69 -3.28
CA ILE A 105 15.69 -4.11 -3.39
C ILE A 105 15.06 -4.29 -4.77
N GLU A 106 15.60 -5.23 -5.54
CA GLU A 106 15.09 -5.54 -6.86
C GLU A 106 13.82 -6.39 -6.73
N VAL A 107 12.77 -5.96 -7.43
CA VAL A 107 11.46 -6.61 -7.43
C VAL A 107 10.94 -6.62 -8.86
N PRO A 108 10.54 -7.78 -9.40
CA PRO A 108 9.95 -7.83 -10.74
C PRO A 108 8.62 -7.05 -10.77
N PRO A 109 8.18 -6.59 -11.95
CA PRO A 109 6.87 -5.95 -12.09
C PRO A 109 5.73 -6.85 -11.57
N LEU A 110 4.74 -6.23 -10.94
CA LEU A 110 3.59 -6.93 -10.36
C LEU A 110 2.33 -6.66 -11.16
N THR A 111 1.63 -7.71 -11.57
CA THR A 111 0.35 -7.61 -12.29
C THR A 111 -0.81 -7.94 -11.36
N PHE A 112 -1.71 -6.98 -11.18
CA PHE A 112 -2.94 -7.10 -10.40
C PHE A 112 -4.13 -7.19 -11.35
N ALA A 113 -4.76 -8.37 -11.42
CA ALA A 113 -5.86 -8.63 -12.34
C ALA A 113 -6.80 -9.70 -11.80
N THR A 114 -8.00 -9.79 -12.37
CA THR A 114 -8.88 -10.94 -12.18
C THR A 114 -8.45 -12.07 -13.12
N LYS A 115 -8.20 -13.25 -12.56
CA LYS A 115 -8.02 -14.48 -13.35
C LYS A 115 -9.36 -15.22 -13.39
N GLY A 116 -9.94 -15.34 -14.58
CA GLY A 116 -11.30 -15.88 -14.74
C GLY A 116 -12.36 -15.03 -14.04
N LEU A 117 -13.46 -15.66 -13.60
CA LEU A 117 -14.63 -14.95 -13.05
C LEU A 117 -14.58 -14.69 -11.53
N ARG A 118 -13.68 -15.34 -10.76
CA ARG A 118 -13.78 -15.37 -9.29
C ARG A 118 -12.47 -15.19 -8.52
N VAL A 119 -11.32 -15.16 -9.20
CA VAL A 119 -10.01 -15.06 -8.54
C VAL A 119 -9.42 -13.68 -8.76
N LYS A 120 -9.21 -12.94 -7.67
CA LYS A 120 -8.39 -11.73 -7.69
C LYS A 120 -6.94 -12.11 -7.43
N SER A 121 -6.03 -11.76 -8.34
CA SER A 121 -4.60 -11.97 -8.13
C SER A 121 -4.00 -10.78 -7.38
N GLY A 122 -3.66 -10.99 -6.12
CA GLY A 122 -2.81 -10.09 -5.34
C GLY A 122 -1.37 -10.58 -5.30
N HIS A 123 -0.53 -9.92 -4.51
CA HIS A 123 0.88 -10.26 -4.34
C HIS A 123 1.31 -10.19 -2.88
N LEU A 124 2.19 -11.10 -2.48
CA LEU A 124 2.98 -11.03 -1.26
C LEU A 124 4.42 -10.73 -1.64
N LEU A 125 4.98 -9.66 -1.09
CA LEU A 125 6.42 -9.42 -1.06
C LEU A 125 6.95 -9.95 0.27
N ASP A 126 7.64 -11.09 0.23
CA ASP A 126 8.37 -11.59 1.39
C ASP A 126 9.78 -11.00 1.38
N LEU A 127 10.09 -10.21 2.40
CA LEU A 127 11.36 -9.53 2.63
C LEU A 127 12.08 -10.12 3.86
N THR A 128 11.67 -11.31 4.31
CA THR A 128 12.33 -12.01 5.42
C THR A 128 13.60 -12.73 5.00
N ALA A 129 13.74 -13.05 3.71
CA ALA A 129 15.01 -13.47 3.14
C ALA A 129 15.96 -12.26 3.01
N LEU A 130 17.23 -12.46 3.34
CA LEU A 130 18.25 -11.40 3.42
C LEU A 130 18.87 -11.03 2.06
N ASP A 131 18.35 -11.56 0.95
CA ASP A 131 18.81 -11.23 -0.39
C ASP A 131 18.36 -9.83 -0.82
N THR A 132 19.09 -9.23 -1.76
CA THR A 132 18.73 -7.94 -2.38
C THR A 132 17.54 -8.07 -3.35
N LEU A 133 16.93 -9.26 -3.43
CA LEU A 133 15.80 -9.59 -4.28
C LEU A 133 14.60 -9.91 -3.39
N ALA A 134 13.48 -9.23 -3.59
CA ALA A 134 12.24 -9.63 -2.92
C ALA A 134 11.62 -10.83 -3.66
N GLN A 135 11.19 -11.86 -2.94
CA GLN A 135 10.36 -12.89 -3.53
C GLN A 135 8.92 -12.38 -3.60
N ALA A 136 8.43 -12.17 -4.83
CA ALA A 136 7.04 -11.86 -5.11
C ALA A 136 6.28 -13.14 -5.44
N GLY A 137 5.30 -13.50 -4.60
CA GLY A 137 4.43 -14.66 -4.82
C GLY A 137 2.99 -14.23 -5.12
N PRO A 138 2.28 -14.91 -6.04
CA PRO A 138 0.87 -14.63 -6.26
C PRO A 138 0.06 -14.99 -5.02
N LEU A 139 -0.88 -14.13 -4.66
CA LEU A 139 -1.93 -14.43 -3.70
C LEU A 139 -3.25 -14.63 -4.46
N ALA A 140 -3.83 -15.82 -4.38
CA ALA A 140 -5.14 -16.08 -4.96
C ALA A 140 -6.22 -15.78 -3.91
N PHE A 141 -7.09 -14.81 -4.20
CA PHE A 141 -8.28 -14.58 -3.39
C PHE A 141 -9.53 -15.03 -4.12
N CYS A 142 -10.19 -16.03 -3.55
CA CYS A 142 -11.44 -16.58 -4.06
C CYS A 142 -12.61 -15.75 -3.55
N GLN A 143 -13.45 -15.28 -4.47
CA GLN A 143 -14.70 -14.60 -4.14
C GLN A 143 -15.86 -15.59 -4.10
N THR A 144 -16.60 -15.58 -2.99
CA THR A 144 -17.86 -16.29 -2.81
C THR A 144 -18.99 -15.28 -2.72
N LEU A 145 -19.97 -15.42 -3.61
CA LEU A 145 -21.21 -14.66 -3.58
C LEU A 145 -22.20 -15.46 -2.75
N ALA A 146 -22.72 -14.85 -1.70
CA ALA A 146 -23.85 -15.38 -0.95
C ALA A 146 -25.00 -14.39 -1.07
N LEU A 147 -26.17 -14.88 -1.50
CA LEU A 147 -27.42 -14.17 -1.28
C LEU A 147 -27.69 -14.22 0.23
N VAL A 148 -27.84 -13.06 0.84
CA VAL A 148 -28.18 -12.97 2.26
C VAL A 148 -29.54 -12.33 2.35
N GLU A 149 -30.49 -13.09 2.90
CA GLU A 149 -31.82 -12.59 3.24
C GLU A 149 -31.70 -11.74 4.51
N GLU A 150 -32.22 -10.52 4.50
CA GLU A 150 -32.27 -9.71 5.73
C GLU A 150 -33.25 -10.36 6.72
N PRO A 151 -32.95 -10.35 8.03
CA PRO A 151 -33.95 -10.73 9.02
C PRO A 151 -35.16 -9.84 8.86
N ALA A 152 -36.35 -10.45 8.77
CA ALA A 152 -37.59 -9.71 8.59
C ALA A 152 -37.74 -8.65 9.70
N PRO A 153 -38.18 -7.43 9.36
CA PRO A 153 -38.48 -6.42 10.37
C PRO A 153 -39.54 -6.95 11.36
N PRO A 154 -39.59 -6.44 12.61
CA PRO A 154 -40.60 -6.82 13.59
C PRO A 154 -42.01 -6.66 13.01
N ARG A 155 -42.92 -7.57 13.38
CA ARG A 155 -44.22 -7.84 12.72
C ARG A 155 -45.00 -6.56 12.35
N LEU A 156 -44.92 -6.16 11.08
CA LEU A 156 -45.96 -5.41 10.38
C LEU A 156 -47.00 -6.41 9.84
N ARG A 157 -48.24 -5.97 9.60
CA ARG A 157 -49.31 -6.87 9.13
C ARG A 157 -48.90 -7.53 7.80
N ASP A 158 -49.35 -8.77 7.58
CA ASP A 158 -48.85 -9.61 6.47
C ASP A 158 -48.98 -8.99 5.07
N TRP A 159 -49.92 -8.06 4.87
CA TRP A 159 -50.19 -7.38 3.61
C TRP A 159 -49.37 -6.08 3.40
N GLU A 160 -48.62 -5.63 4.41
CA GLU A 160 -47.75 -4.44 4.33
C GLU A 160 -46.28 -4.81 4.09
N ARG A 161 -45.93 -6.11 4.02
CA ARG A 161 -44.54 -6.55 3.86
C ARG A 161 -43.98 -6.11 2.50
N PRO A 162 -43.00 -5.18 2.46
CA PRO A 162 -42.24 -4.96 1.25
C PRO A 162 -41.43 -6.22 0.97
N VAL A 163 -41.31 -6.64 -0.30
CA VAL A 163 -40.34 -7.67 -0.69
C VAL A 163 -38.96 -7.14 -0.27
N PRO A 164 -38.24 -7.81 0.66
CA PRO A 164 -36.95 -7.31 1.10
C PRO A 164 -35.99 -7.29 -0.09
N PRO A 165 -35.21 -6.21 -0.29
CA PRO A 165 -34.25 -6.19 -1.37
C PRO A 165 -33.20 -7.27 -1.10
N ALA A 166 -33.07 -8.22 -2.03
CA ALA A 166 -32.00 -9.21 -1.97
C ALA A 166 -30.65 -8.48 -2.02
N ARG A 167 -29.85 -8.58 -0.95
CA ARG A 167 -28.47 -8.06 -0.94
C ARG A 167 -27.48 -9.18 -1.22
N VAL A 168 -26.55 -8.89 -2.11
CA VAL A 168 -25.43 -9.78 -2.40
C VAL A 168 -24.30 -9.47 -1.41
N ARG A 169 -23.90 -10.45 -0.60
CA ARG A 169 -22.69 -10.36 0.23
C ARG A 169 -21.54 -11.04 -0.49
N VAL A 170 -20.47 -10.28 -0.75
CA VAL A 170 -19.21 -10.82 -1.27
C VAL A 170 -18.32 -11.18 -0.10
N ARG A 171 -17.94 -12.46 0.05
CA ARG A 171 -16.89 -12.90 0.97
C ARG A 171 -15.61 -13.22 0.20
N GLN A 172 -14.47 -12.76 0.70
CA GLN A 172 -13.16 -13.06 0.13
C GLN A 172 -12.36 -13.94 1.12
N ARG A 173 -11.77 -15.03 0.62
CA ARG A 173 -10.84 -15.88 1.38
C ARG A 173 -9.57 -16.12 0.55
N LEU A 174 -8.45 -16.41 1.19
CA LEU A 174 -7.32 -17.01 0.49
C LEU A 174 -7.75 -18.38 -0.04
N CYS A 175 -7.39 -18.62 -1.28
CA CYS A 175 -7.14 -19.95 -1.80
C CYS A 175 -5.61 -20.07 -1.95
#